data_AF-A0A7Z9VMP7-F1
#
_entry.id   AF-A0A7Z9VMP7-F1
#
_cell.length_a   1.000
_cell.length_b   1.000
_cell.length_c   1.000
_cell.angle_alpha   90.00
_cell.angle_beta   90.00
_cell.angle_gamma   90.00
#
_symmetry.space_group_name_H-M   'P 1'
#
loop_
_entity.id
_entity.type
_entity.pdbx_description
1 polymer ?
#
loop_
_entity_poly.entity_id
_entity_poly.type
_entity_poly.pdbx_seq_one_letter_code
_entity_poly.pdbx_strand_id
1 'polypeptide(L)' 'MNDKIKAVTDASFEADVVNSSQVVLVDFWAPWCGPCKAL' A
#
# COMPACT_ATOMS: atom_id res chain seq x y z
N MET A 1 -12.39 3.16 9.07
CA MET A 1 -11.21 2.83 8.25
C MET A 1 -10.09 2.47 9.20
N ASN A 2 -9.28 1.46 8.93
CA ASN A 2 -8.17 1.12 9.81
C ASN A 2 -7.12 2.23 9.66
N ASP A 3 -6.92 3.04 10.70
CA ASP A 3 -6.08 4.25 10.67
C ASP A 3 -4.59 3.97 10.38
N LYS A 4 -4.21 2.69 10.30
CA LYS A 4 -2.86 2.24 9.96
C LYS A 4 -2.65 1.88 8.49
N ILE A 5 -3.70 1.91 7.66
CA ILE A 5 -3.59 1.64 6.22
C ILE A 5 -3.55 2.96 5.47
N LYS A 6 -2.41 3.26 4.85
CA LYS A 6 -2.18 4.44 4.03
C LYS A 6 -2.22 4.06 2.55
N ALA A 7 -3.10 4.70 1.77
CA ALA A 7 -3.05 4.61 0.32
C ALA A 7 -1.84 5.41 -0.18
N VAL A 8 -0.94 4.73 -0.89
CA VAL A 8 0.25 5.34 -1.49
C VAL A 8 0.03 5.57 -2.98
N THR A 9 0.74 6.55 -3.53
CA THR A 9 0.73 6.86 -4.96
C THR A 9 2.15 6.79 -5.49
N ASP A 10 2.32 6.77 -6.81
CA ASP A 10 3.65 6.80 -7.44
C ASP A 10 4.49 7.98 -6.95
N ALA A 11 3.86 9.16 -6.79
CA ALA A 11 4.52 10.37 -6.31
C ALA A 11 4.96 10.28 -4.84
N SER A 12 4.29 9.47 -4.01
CA SER A 12 4.58 9.36 -2.59
C SER A 12 5.37 8.09 -2.21
N PHE A 13 5.53 7.15 -3.15
CA PHE A 13 6.13 5.83 -2.88
C PHE A 13 7.56 5.92 -2.34
N GLU A 14 8.38 6.81 -2.88
CA GLU A 14 9.77 7.01 -2.44
C GLU A 14 9.84 7.45 -0.97
N ALA A 15 9.02 8.41 -0.58
CA ALA A 15 9.01 8.95 0.77
C ALA A 15 8.33 7.99 1.77
N ASP A 16 7.22 7.37 1.37
CA ASP A 16 6.36 6.60 2.26
C ASP A 16 6.78 5.13 2.41
N VAL A 17 7.44 4.56 1.40
CA VAL A 17 7.79 3.13 1.35
C VAL A 17 9.30 2.96 1.35
N VAL A 18 10.00 3.53 0.36
CA VAL A 18 11.44 3.28 0.17
C VAL A 18 12.28 3.84 1.31
N ASN A 19 11.98 5.06 1.74
CA ASN A 19 12.70 5.75 2.82
C ASN A 19 12.04 5.58 4.20
N SER A 20 11.16 4.59 4.37
CA SER A 20 10.50 4.32 5.64
C SER A 20 11.50 3.84 6.70
N SER A 21 11.36 4.35 7.93
CA SER A 21 12.12 3.88 9.10
C SER A 21 11.60 2.56 9.70
N GLN A 22 10.46 2.07 9.20
CA GLN A 22 9.82 0.82 9.61
C GLN A 22 9.63 -0.10 8.42
N VAL A 23 9.50 -1.41 8.67
CA VAL A 23 9.17 -2.37 7.61
C VAL A 23 7.78 -2.07 7.07
N VAL A 24 7.68 -1.93 5.75
CA VAL A 24 6.42 -1.67 5.05
C VAL A 24 6.05 -2.88 4.22
N LEU A 25 4.83 -3.39 4.42
CA LEU A 25 4.20 -4.35 3.53
C LEU A 25 3.31 -3.59 2.56
N VAL A 26 3.56 -3.74 1.26
CA VAL A 26 2.76 -3.11 0.21
C VAL A 26 1.85 -4.13 -0.43
N ASP A 27 0.54 -3.87 -0.38
CA ASP A 27 -0.46 -4.59 -1.14
C ASP A 27 -0.65 -3.91 -2.50
N PHE A 28 -0.12 -4.53 -3.56
CA PHE A 28 -0.34 -4.10 -4.93
C PHE A 28 -1.63 -4.74 -5.46
N TRP A 29 -2.70 -3.96 -5.51
CA TRP A 29 -4.03 -4.44 -5.86
C TRP A 29 -4.68 -3.62 -6.97
N ALA A 30 -5.82 -4.10 -7.45
CA ALA A 30 -6.67 -3.38 -8.39
C ALA A 30 -8.16 -3.61 -8.05
N PRO A 31 -9.06 -2.64 -8.33
CA PRO A 31 -10.48 -2.76 -8.00
C PRO A 31 -11.21 -3.86 -8.77
N TRP A 32 -10.61 -4.39 -9.84
CA TRP A 32 -11.13 -5.49 -10.64
C TRP A 32 -10.41 -6.82 -10.38
N CYS A 33 -9.39 -6.84 -9.52
CA CYS A 33 -8.68 -8.06 -9.17
C CYS A 33 -9.49 -8.89 -8.16
N GLY A 34 -10.15 -9.95 -8.64
CA GLY A 34 -10.89 -10.89 -7.80
C GLY A 34 -10.04 -11.50 -6.66
N PRO A 35 -8.86 -12.08 -6.95
CA PRO A 35 -7.97 -12.64 -5.92
C PRO A 35 -7.52 -11.61 -4.87
N CYS A 36 -7.24 -10.37 -5.27
CA CYS A 36 -6.79 -9.31 -4.36
C CYS A 36 -7.87 -8.92 -3.34
N LYS A 37 -9.16 -9.03 -3.71
CA LYS A 37 -10.28 -8.78 -2.79
C LYS A 37 -10.52 -9.90 -1.78
N ALA A 38 -9.94 -11.07 -2.02
CA ALA A 38 -10.10 -12.23 -1.14
C ALA A 38 -9.01 -12.31 -0.06
N LEU A 39 -8.04 -11.40 -0.09
CA LEU A 39 -6.97 -11.24 0.89
C LEU A 39 -7.43 -10.41 2.11
#